data_AF-A0A1I3WM74-F1
#
_entry.id   AF-A0A1I3WM74-F1
#
_cell.length_a   1.000
_cell.length_b   1.000
_cell.length_c   1.000
_cell.angle_alpha   90.00
_cell.angle_beta   90.00
_cell.angle_gamma   90.00
#
_symmetry.space_group_name_H-M   'P 1'
#
loop_
_entity.id
_entity.type
_entity.pdbx_description
1 polymer ?
#
loop_
_entity_poly.entity_id
_entity_poly.type
_entity_poly.pdbx_seq_one_letter_code
_entity_poly.pdbx_strand_id
1 'polypeptide(L)'
;MTRPLSLDLRERVVASVLAGESCRSVAERFGVAVSSVVKWSQRQRATGSAAPGKMGGHRKPVLDPHRAFIVERITQMPHLTLH
;
A
#
# COMPACT_ATOMS: atom_id res chain seq x y z
N MET A 1 10.37 0.41 7.29
CA MET A 1 8.95 0.80 7.43
C MET A 1 8.69 1.99 6.52
N THR A 2 8.01 1.76 5.40
CA THR A 2 7.66 2.83 4.46
C THR A 2 6.19 3.12 4.66
N ARG A 3 5.82 4.37 4.97
CA ARG A 3 4.41 4.80 5.06
C ARG A 3 4.05 5.56 3.78
N PRO A 4 2.84 5.42 3.22
CA PRO A 4 2.44 6.24 2.10
C PRO A 4 2.32 7.69 2.56
N LEU A 5 2.58 8.62 1.64
CA LEU A 5 2.18 10.01 1.82
C LEU A 5 0.67 10.11 2.10
N SER A 6 0.27 11.16 2.84
CA SER A 6 -1.09 11.36 3.31
C SER A 6 -2.12 11.36 2.17
N LEU A 7 -3.34 10.94 2.48
CA LEU A 7 -4.44 10.92 1.50
C LEU A 7 -4.75 12.34 1.02
N ASP A 8 -4.85 13.31 1.94
CA ASP A 8 -5.10 14.72 1.62
C ASP A 8 -4.12 15.25 0.55
N LEU A 9 -2.82 15.01 0.71
CA LEU A 9 -1.81 15.44 -0.26
C LEU A 9 -2.07 14.83 -1.63
N ARG A 10 -2.40 13.53 -1.68
CA ARG A 10 -2.65 12.81 -2.92
C ARG A 10 -3.92 13.32 -3.61
N GLU A 11 -4.98 13.58 -2.86
CA GLU A 11 -6.25 14.10 -3.37
C GLU A 11 -6.07 15.50 -3.96
N ARG A 12 -5.35 16.39 -3.26
CA ARG A 12 -5.04 17.73 -3.77
C ARG A 12 -4.19 17.70 -5.04
N VAL A 13 -3.17 16.84 -5.09
CA VAL A 13 -2.34 16.63 -6.28
C VAL A 13 -3.18 16.11 -7.45
N VAL A 14 -4.03 15.12 -7.22
CA VAL A 14 -4.90 14.56 -8.25
C VAL A 14 -5.92 15.59 -8.73
N ALA A 15 -6.55 16.35 -7.84
CA ALA A 15 -7.48 17.42 -8.20
C ALA A 15 -6.82 18.46 -9.11
N SER A 16 -5.56 18.80 -8.85
CA SER A 16 -4.77 19.74 -9.66
C SER A 16 -4.56 19.22 -11.09
N VAL A 17 -4.22 17.94 -11.23
CA VAL A 17 -4.07 17.30 -12.54
C VAL A 17 -5.42 17.21 -13.27
N LEU A 18 -6.50 16.92 -12.55
CA LEU A 18 -7.85 16.89 -13.13
C LEU A 18 -8.34 18.27 -13.57
N ALA A 19 -7.86 19.34 -12.92
CA ALA A 19 -8.09 20.72 -13.33
C ALA A 19 -7.29 21.14 -14.58
N GLY A 20 -6.49 20.23 -15.16
CA GLY A 20 -5.77 20.44 -16.42
C GLY A 20 -4.29 20.81 -16.28
N GLU A 21 -3.77 20.88 -15.05
CA GLU A 21 -2.35 21.17 -14.84
C GLU A 21 -1.45 20.00 -15.27
N SER A 22 -0.26 20.31 -15.81
CA SER A 22 0.71 19.28 -16.18
C SER A 22 1.28 18.58 -14.95
N CYS A 23 1.58 17.28 -15.07
CA CYS A 23 2.16 16.51 -13.96
C CYS A 23 3.48 17.10 -13.43
N ARG A 24 4.26 17.78 -14.29
CA ARG A 24 5.52 18.43 -13.88
C ARG A 24 5.26 19.69 -13.03
N SER A 25 4.34 20.55 -13.46
CA SER A 25 3.93 21.73 -12.70
C SER A 25 3.39 21.36 -11.32
N VAL A 26 2.51 20.35 -11.27
CA VAL A 26 1.94 19.87 -10.01
C VAL A 26 3.02 19.26 -9.10
N ALA A 27 3.94 18.47 -9.65
CA ALA A 27 5.02 17.88 -8.88
C ALA A 27 5.91 18.94 -8.20
N GLU A 28 6.28 19.98 -8.94
CA GLU A 28 7.04 21.12 -8.44
C GLU A 28 6.26 21.87 -7.36
N ARG A 29 5.00 22.21 -7.61
CA ARG A 29 4.14 22.92 -6.65
C ARG A 29 3.98 22.20 -5.31
N PHE A 30 3.83 20.87 -5.34
CA PHE A 30 3.60 20.08 -4.13
C PHE A 30 4.87 19.45 -3.55
N GLY A 31 6.05 19.68 -4.14
CA GLY A 31 7.31 19.12 -3.66
C GLY A 31 7.34 17.58 -3.70
N VAL A 32 6.69 16.97 -4.69
CA VAL A 32 6.63 15.50 -4.85
C VAL A 32 7.29 15.08 -6.16
N ALA A 33 7.75 13.84 -6.23
CA ALA A 33 8.28 13.31 -7.49
C ALA A 33 7.20 13.28 -8.58
N VAL A 34 7.56 13.64 -9.82
CA VAL A 34 6.66 13.58 -10.99
C VAL A 34 6.05 12.20 -11.16
N SER A 35 6.81 11.14 -10.91
CA SER A 35 6.34 9.77 -10.98
C SER A 35 5.26 9.43 -9.95
N SER A 36 5.26 10.08 -8.78
CA SER A 36 4.19 9.93 -7.78
C SER A 36 2.90 10.58 -8.28
N VAL A 37 2.98 11.79 -8.86
CA VAL A 37 1.82 12.47 -9.47
C VAL A 37 1.18 11.57 -10.53
N VAL A 38 1.99 11.04 -11.46
CA VAL A 38 1.53 10.14 -12.51
C VAL A 38 0.83 8.91 -11.93
N LYS A 39 1.43 8.24 -10.94
CA LYS A 39 0.85 7.04 -10.31
C LYS A 39 -0.45 7.34 -9.58
N TRP A 40 -0.57 8.48 -8.91
CA TRP A 40 -1.80 8.86 -8.22
C TRP A 40 -2.92 9.20 -9.19
N SER A 41 -2.63 9.94 -10.27
CA SER A 41 -3.59 10.23 -11.33
C SER A 41 -4.05 8.97 -12.08
N GLN A 42 -3.13 8.05 -12.39
CA GLN A 42 -3.48 6.75 -12.99
C GLN A 42 -4.42 5.96 -12.09
N ARG A 43 -4.14 5.92 -10.79
CA ARG A 43 -5.01 5.23 -9.85
C ARG A 43 -6.38 5.87 -9.73
N GLN A 44 -6.45 7.21 -9.64
CA GLN A 44 -7.73 7.91 -9.62
C GLN A 44 -8.58 7.53 -10.83
N ARG A 45 -7.99 7.46 -12.03
CA ARG A 45 -8.71 7.03 -13.24
C ARG A 45 -9.14 5.56 -13.19
N ALA A 46 -8.31 4.69 -12.64
CA ALA A 46 -8.57 3.25 -12.59
C ALA A 46 -9.59 2.85 -11.50
N THR A 47 -9.59 3.52 -10.35
CA THR A 47 -10.35 3.10 -9.16
C THR A 47 -11.22 4.19 -8.53
N GLY A 48 -11.22 5.41 -9.07
CA GLY A 48 -11.94 6.55 -8.50
C GLY A 48 -11.34 7.12 -7.21
N SER A 49 -10.17 6.66 -6.77
CA SER A 49 -9.55 7.08 -5.50
C SER A 49 -8.02 7.17 -5.57
N ALA A 50 -7.47 8.21 -4.94
CA ALA A 50 -6.03 8.41 -4.79
C ALA A 50 -5.44 7.69 -3.56
N ALA A 51 -6.30 7.09 -2.71
CA ALA A 51 -5.89 6.40 -1.50
C ALA A 51 -4.83 5.33 -1.76
N PRO A 52 -3.86 5.07 -0.86
CA PRO A 52 -2.90 3.98 -1.04
C PRO A 52 -3.58 2.61 -1.04
N GLY A 53 -2.90 1.61 -1.60
CA GLY A 53 -3.39 0.23 -1.60
C GLY A 53 -3.13 -0.39 -0.25
N LYS A 54 -3.63 -1.61 -0.03
CA LYS A 54 -3.22 -2.40 1.13
C LYS A 54 -1.70 -2.53 1.14
N MET A 55 -1.09 -2.05 2.22
CA MET A 55 0.33 -2.24 2.46
C MET A 55 0.56 -3.55 3.20
N GLY A 56 1.47 -4.38 2.69
CA GLY A 56 1.74 -5.68 3.25
C GLY A 56 0.54 -6.62 3.20
N GLY A 57 0.68 -7.81 3.78
CA GLY A 57 -0.40 -8.80 3.88
C GLY A 57 -0.92 -9.33 2.54
N HIS A 58 -0.11 -9.25 1.48
CA HIS A 58 -0.35 -9.92 0.19
C HIS A 58 0.15 -11.37 0.20
N ARG A 59 1.11 -11.68 1.07
CA ARG A 59 1.62 -13.04 1.25
C ARG A 59 0.55 -13.86 1.97
N LYS A 60 0.04 -14.90 1.30
CA LYS A 60 -0.86 -15.87 1.92
C LYS A 60 -0.11 -16.67 2.97
N PRO A 61 -0.69 -16.91 4.17
CA PRO A 61 -0.10 -17.80 5.16
C PRO A 61 -0.19 -19.25 4.67
N VAL A 62 0.91 -19.78 4.14
CA VAL A 62 0.96 -21.13 3.54
C VAL A 62 0.66 -22.24 4.56
N LEU A 63 0.93 -21.98 5.84
CA LEU A 63 0.71 -22.93 6.93
C LEU A 63 -0.69 -22.86 7.55
N ASP A 64 -1.55 -21.96 7.08
CA ASP A 64 -2.91 -21.80 7.61
C ASP A 64 -3.74 -23.10 7.57
N PRO A 65 -3.68 -23.92 6.49
CA PRO A 65 -4.32 -25.24 6.48
C PRO A 65 -3.79 -26.21 7.55
N HIS A 66 -2.57 -26.01 8.04
CA HIS A 66 -1.92 -26.87 9.04
C HIS A 66 -2.00 -26.29 10.45
N ARG A 67 -2.77 -25.23 10.67
CA ARG A 67 -2.82 -24.50 11.94
C ARG A 67 -3.18 -25.40 13.12
N ALA A 68 -4.17 -26.28 12.97
CA ALA A 68 -4.59 -27.17 14.05
C ALA A 68 -3.45 -28.11 14.49
N PHE A 69 -2.79 -28.74 13.52
CA PHE A 69 -1.63 -29.61 13.77
C PHE A 69 -0.49 -28.86 14.48
N ILE A 70 -0.15 -27.65 14.02
CA ILE A 70 0.92 -26.85 14.62
C ILE A 70 0.58 -26.48 16.06
N VAL A 71 -0.65 -26.03 16.33
CA VAL A 71 -1.11 -25.65 17.69
C VAL A 71 -1.10 -26.85 18.62
N GLU A 72 -1.56 -28.01 18.17
CA GLU A 72 -1.53 -29.24 18.96
C GLU A 72 -0.10 -29.63 19.33
N ARG A 73 0.83 -29.59 18.37
CA ARG A 73 2.24 -29.93 18.61
C ARG A 73 2.94 -28.98 19.57
N ILE A 74 2.67 -27.67 19.48
CA ILE A 74 3.18 -26.69 20.45
C ILE A 74 2.60 -26.95 21.84
N THR A 75 1.32 -27.31 21.94
CA THR A 75 0.67 -27.62 23.23
C THR A 75 1.28 -28.87 23.87
N GLN A 76 1.53 -29.92 23.09
CA GLN A 76 2.12 -31.17 23.57
C GLN A 76 3.59 -31.00 23.98
N MET A 77 4.35 -30.13 23.31
CA MET A 77 5.76 -29.92 23.61
C MET A 77 6.11 -28.42 23.47
N PRO A 78 5.95 -27.63 24.55
CA PRO A 78 6.05 -26.17 24.50
C PRO A 78 7.44 -25.63 24.11
N HIS A 79 8.48 -26.44 24.28
CA HIS A 79 9.87 -26.11 23.97
C HIS A 79 10.35 -26.74 22.64
N LEU A 80 9.42 -27.25 21.82
CA LEU A 80 9.74 -27.81 20.51
C LEU A 80 10.42 -26.73 19.65
N THR A 81 11.70 -26.93 19.37
CA THR A 81 12.48 -26.04 18.50
C THR A 81 12.34 -26.56 17.07
N LEU A 82 11.83 -25.72 16.17
CA LEU A 82 11.80 -25.99 14.74
C LEU A 82 13.14 -25.52 14.16
N HIS A 83 13.99 -26.45 13.70
CA HIS A 83 15.21 -26.16 12.95
C HIS A 83 14.92 -26.10 11.44
#